data_AF-A0A3S4I2I3-F1
#
_entry.id   AF-A0A3S4I2I3-F1
#
_cell.length_a   1.000
_cell.length_b   1.000
_cell.length_c   1.000
_cell.angle_alpha   90.00
_cell.angle_beta   90.00
_cell.angle_gamma   90.00
#
_symmetry.space_group_name_H-M   'P 1'
#
loop_
_entity.id
_entity.type
_entity.pdbx_description
1 polymer ?
#
loop_
_entity_poly.entity_id
_entity_poly.type
_entity_poly.pdbx_seq_one_letter_code
_entity_poly.pdbx_strand_id
1 'polypeptide(L)'
;MLERKAPERVNALREKQISDYEETYRMLSDTELRPSGLVGNTDAERTIGARAMESAKKTFLDGLRPLVEEMLGSYLNVQWRRN
;
A
#
# COMPACT_ATOMS: atom_id res chain seq x y z
N MET A 1 1.58 13.32 -11.51
CA MET A 1 1.16 13.12 -12.93
C MET A 1 0.05 12.07 -13.04
N LEU A 2 0.20 10.90 -12.41
CA LEU A 2 -0.86 9.85 -12.31
C LEU A 2 -2.18 10.39 -11.75
N GLU A 3 -2.14 11.10 -10.62
CA GLU A 3 -3.32 11.71 -9.99
C GLU A 3 -4.09 12.68 -10.89
N ARG A 4 -3.44 13.28 -11.88
CA ARG A 4 -4.11 14.20 -12.83
C ARG A 4 -4.68 13.50 -14.06
N LYS A 5 -4.25 12.26 -14.33
CA LYS A 5 -4.62 11.52 -15.54
C LYS A 5 -5.55 10.33 -15.27
N ALA A 6 -5.51 9.76 -14.07
CA ALA A 6 -6.42 8.73 -13.60
C ALA A 6 -6.86 9.02 -12.15
N PRO A 7 -7.50 10.18 -11.89
CA PRO A 7 -7.81 10.63 -10.53
C PRO A 7 -8.69 9.63 -9.76
N GLU A 8 -9.72 9.07 -10.41
CA GLU A 8 -10.64 8.12 -9.79
C GLU A 8 -9.94 6.80 -9.39
N ARG A 9 -9.12 6.25 -10.28
CA ARG A 9 -8.37 5.00 -10.02
C ARG A 9 -7.33 5.19 -8.92
N VAL A 10 -6.65 6.34 -8.87
CA VAL A 10 -5.69 6.65 -7.82
C VAL A 10 -6.38 6.91 -6.47
N ASN A 11 -7.53 7.60 -6.47
CA ASN A 11 -8.31 7.79 -5.24
C ASN A 11 -8.84 6.46 -4.69
N ALA A 12 -9.36 5.58 -5.54
CA ALA A 12 -9.80 4.25 -5.13
C ALA A 12 -8.63 3.43 -4.50
N LEU A 13 -7.43 3.53 -5.08
CA LEU A 13 -6.24 2.89 -4.50
C LEU A 13 -5.84 3.49 -3.15
N ARG A 14 -5.99 4.81 -2.95
CA ARG A 14 -5.72 5.46 -1.66
C ARG A 14 -6.74 5.07 -0.60
N GLU A 15 -8.03 5.04 -0.94
CA GLU A 15 -9.09 4.56 -0.05
C GLU A 15 -8.82 3.11 0.35
N LYS A 16 -8.45 2.27 -0.62
CA LYS A 16 -8.04 0.88 -0.36
C LYS A 16 -6.81 0.81 0.55
N GLN A 17 -5.80 1.68 0.36
CA GLN A 17 -4.61 1.69 1.21
C GLN A 17 -4.95 1.96 2.68
N ILE A 18 -5.91 2.85 2.96
CA ILE A 18 -6.37 3.15 4.32
C ILE A 18 -7.07 1.91 4.90
N SER A 19 -7.98 1.30 4.14
CA SER A 19 -8.68 0.08 4.55
C SER A 19 -7.71 -1.08 4.81
N ASP A 20 -6.75 -1.30 3.90
CA ASP A 20 -5.73 -2.36 4.01
C ASP A 20 -4.87 -2.17 5.27
N TYR A 21 -4.55 -0.92 5.62
CA TYR A 21 -3.84 -0.60 6.85
C TYR A 21 -4.66 -0.98 8.09
N GLU A 22 -5.93 -0.54 8.16
CA GLU A 22 -6.80 -0.81 9.31
C GLU A 22 -7.05 -2.30 9.51
N GLU A 23 -7.32 -3.03 8.43
CA GLU A 23 -7.52 -4.48 8.44
C GLU A 23 -6.24 -5.20 8.88
N THR A 24 -5.09 -4.85 8.30
CA THR A 24 -3.80 -5.47 8.66
C THR A 24 -3.44 -5.17 10.11
N TYR A 25 -3.64 -3.93 10.57
CA TYR A 25 -3.40 -3.54 11.95
C TYR A 25 -4.25 -4.36 12.92
N ARG A 26 -5.56 -4.48 12.64
CA ARG A 26 -6.48 -5.24 13.47
C ARG A 26 -6.11 -6.72 13.49
N MET A 27 -5.76 -7.30 12.34
CA MET A 27 -5.28 -8.68 12.24
C MET A 27 -4.01 -8.89 13.09
N LEU A 28 -3.00 -8.02 12.99
CA LEU A 28 -1.77 -8.12 13.79
C LEU A 28 -2.04 -7.93 15.29
N SER A 29 -2.95 -7.03 15.65
CA SER A 29 -3.37 -6.85 17.04
C SER A 29 -4.06 -8.10 17.59
N ASP A 30 -4.97 -8.70 16.82
CA ASP A 30 -5.70 -9.90 17.22
C ASP A 30 -4.81 -11.15 17.30
N THR A 31 -3.79 -11.26 16.44
CA THR A 31 -2.94 -12.45 16.31
C THR A 31 -1.62 -12.38 17.08
N GLU A 32 -1.03 -11.19 17.27
CA GLU A 32 0.26 -11.01 17.95
C GLU A 32 0.12 -10.33 19.32
N LEU A 33 -0.63 -9.22 19.40
CA LEU A 33 -0.73 -8.43 20.63
C LEU A 33 -1.68 -9.04 21.67
N ARG A 34 -2.90 -9.41 21.25
CA ARG A 34 -3.92 -9.97 22.16
C ARG A 34 -3.44 -11.25 22.86
N PRO A 35 -2.85 -12.24 22.16
CA PRO A 35 -2.36 -13.46 22.82
C PRO A 35 -1.18 -13.19 23.77
N SER A 36 -0.40 -12.14 23.49
CA SER A 36 0.75 -11.74 24.31
C SER A 36 0.37 -10.79 25.46
N GLY A 37 -0.90 -10.38 25.57
CA GLY A 37 -1.34 -9.39 26.55
C GLY A 37 -0.75 -7.99 26.34
N LEU A 38 -0.32 -7.68 25.12
CA LEU A 38 0.36 -6.43 24.75
C LEU A 38 -0.57 -5.36 24.15
N VAL A 39 -1.88 -5.60 24.13
CA VAL A 39 -2.85 -4.58 23.72
C VAL A 39 -2.79 -3.40 24.69
N GLY A 40 -2.66 -2.18 24.17
CA GLY A 40 -2.42 -0.97 24.96
C GLY A 40 -0.93 -0.69 25.25
N ASN A 41 0.00 -1.58 24.84
CA ASN A 41 1.42 -1.28 24.87
C ASN A 41 1.80 -0.41 23.67
N THR A 42 2.11 0.85 23.91
CA THR A 42 2.41 1.85 22.87
C THR A 42 3.53 1.43 21.92
N ASP A 43 4.57 0.75 22.41
CA ASP A 43 5.71 0.37 21.57
C ASP A 43 5.39 -0.84 20.70
N ALA A 44 4.65 -1.81 21.24
CA ALA A 44 4.16 -2.96 20.50
C ALA A 44 3.14 -2.53 19.42
N GLU A 45 2.21 -1.64 19.77
CA GLU A 45 1.25 -1.03 18.84
C GLU A 45 1.96 -0.23 17.73
N ARG A 46 2.98 0.56 18.07
CA ARG A 46 3.79 1.28 17.08
C ARG A 46 4.48 0.32 16.12
N THR A 47 4.98 -0.80 16.63
CA THR A 47 5.68 -1.82 15.82
C THR A 47 4.75 -2.48 14.81
N ILE A 48 3.56 -2.94 15.23
CA ILE A 48 2.59 -3.53 14.30
C ILE A 48 1.98 -2.47 13.37
N GLY A 49 1.85 -1.22 13.81
CA GLY A 49 1.42 -0.10 12.98
C GLY A 49 2.38 0.18 11.84
N ALA A 50 3.69 0.20 12.11
CA ALA A 50 4.71 0.33 11.07
C ALA A 50 4.63 -0.82 10.04
N ARG A 51 4.48 -2.06 10.51
CA ARG A 51 4.33 -3.25 9.65
C ARG A 51 3.05 -3.21 8.81
N ALA A 52 1.93 -2.80 9.40
CA ALA A 52 0.66 -2.63 8.69
C ALA A 52 0.77 -1.56 7.61
N MET A 53 1.43 -0.43 7.90
CA MET A 53 1.63 0.65 6.93
C MET A 53 2.55 0.22 5.78
N GLU A 54 3.62 -0.52 6.07
CA GLU A 54 4.50 -1.09 5.04
C GLU A 54 3.74 -2.07 4.14
N SER A 55 2.93 -2.96 4.72
CA SER A 55 2.07 -3.88 3.98
C SER A 55 1.09 -3.14 3.05
N ALA A 56 0.34 -2.17 3.60
CA ALA A 56 -0.62 -1.38 2.83
C ALA A 56 0.05 -0.58 1.71
N LYS A 57 1.24 -0.01 1.98
CA LYS A 57 2.04 0.70 0.96
C LYS A 57 2.47 -0.24 -0.16
N LYS A 58 2.88 -1.47 0.14
CA LYS A 58 3.24 -2.46 -0.88
C LYS A 58 2.04 -2.76 -1.78
N THR A 59 0.87 -3.05 -1.22
CA THR A 59 -0.36 -3.31 -1.99
C THR A 59 -0.77 -2.11 -2.84
N PHE A 60 -0.64 -0.89 -2.29
CA PHE A 60 -0.89 0.34 -3.04
C PHE A 60 0.04 0.49 -4.25
N LEU A 61 1.35 0.28 -4.06
CA LEU A 61 2.33 0.34 -5.15
C LEU A 61 2.10 -0.75 -6.20
N ASP A 62 1.70 -1.95 -5.78
CA ASP A 62 1.33 -3.04 -6.68
C ASP A 62 0.10 -2.69 -7.51
N GLY A 63 -0.90 -2.01 -6.93
CA GLY A 63 -2.06 -1.48 -7.65
C GLY A 63 -1.75 -0.31 -8.59
N LEU A 64 -0.73 0.49 -8.28
CA LEU A 64 -0.25 1.57 -9.16
C LEU A 64 0.52 1.05 -10.37
N ARG A 65 1.25 -0.06 -10.24
CA ARG A 65 2.09 -0.63 -11.30
C ARG A 65 1.36 -0.81 -12.65
N PRO A 66 0.17 -1.43 -12.74
CA PRO A 66 -0.54 -1.56 -14.01
C PRO A 66 -0.99 -0.20 -14.56
N LEU A 67 -1.30 0.79 -13.71
CA LEU A 67 -1.63 2.15 -14.14
C LEU A 67 -0.43 2.84 -14.80
N VAL A 68 0.74 2.66 -14.21
CA VAL A 68 2.00 3.19 -14.74
C VAL A 68 2.34 2.51 -16.07
N GLU A 69 2.20 1.19 -16.15
CA GLU A 69 2.46 0.42 -17.38
C GLU A 69 1.49 0.79 -18.51
N GLU A 70 0.20 0.96 -18.22
CA GLU A 70 -0.80 1.39 -19.22
C GLU A 70 -0.47 2.79 -19.78
N MET A 71 0.00 3.70 -18.92
CA MET A 71 0.26 5.09 -19.28
C MET A 71 1.63 5.35 -19.88
N LEU A 72 2.65 4.61 -19.45
CA LEU A 72 4.05 4.83 -19.83
C LEU A 72 4.64 3.66 -20.60
N GLY A 73 3.95 2.52 -20.73
CA GLY A 73 4.48 1.32 -21.40
C GLY A 73 4.88 1.56 -22.87
N SER A 74 4.20 2.47 -23.56
CA SER A 74 4.59 2.91 -24.91
C SER A 74 5.85 3.79 -24.90
N TYR A 75 6.03 4.65 -23.91
CA TYR A 75 7.22 5.49 -23.75
C TYR A 75 8.45 4.70 -23.26
N LEU A 76 8.24 3.72 -22.39
CA LEU A 76 9.29 2.86 -21.85
C LEU A 76 9.85 1.91 -22.93
N ASN A 77 9.02 1.37 -23.82
CA ASN A 77 9.48 0.56 -24.95
C ASN A 77 10.32 1.34 -25.98
N VAL A 78 10.07 2.64 -26.15
CA VAL A 78 10.82 3.49 -27.09
C VAL A 78 12.26 3.75 -26.60
N GLN A 79 12.52 3.70 -25.30
CA GLN A 79 13.89 3.83 -24.76
C GLN A 79 14.70 2.53 -24.90
N TRP A 80 14.08 1.35 -24.88
CA TRP A 80 14.79 0.07 -25.05
C TRP A 80 15.26 -0.21 -26.48
N ARG A 81 14.56 0.29 -27.51
CA ARG A 81 14.99 0.14 -28.92
C ARG A 81 16.09 1.11 -29.35
N ARG A 82 16.50 2.03 -28.48
CA ARG A 82 17.47 3.10 -28.80
C ARG A 82 18.86 2.89 -28.17
N ASN A 83 19.09 1.77 -27.49
CA ASN A 83 20.40 1.33 -27.01
C ASN A 83 20.86 0.08 -27.77
#